data_AF-A0A328FAI2-F1
#
_entry.id   AF-A0A328FAI2-F1
#
_cell.length_a   1.000
_cell.length_b   1.000
_cell.length_c   1.000
_cell.angle_alpha   90.00
_cell.angle_beta   90.00
_cell.angle_gamma   90.00
#
_symmetry.space_group_name_H-M   'P 1'
#
loop_
_entity.id
_entity.type
_entity.pdbx_description
1 polymer ?
#
loop_
_entity_poly.entity_id
_entity_poly.type
_entity_poly.pdbx_seq_one_letter_code
_entity_poly.pdbx_strand_id
1 'polypeptide(L)'
;MVLDVICKKTDRQTQKKSAPGVQPTIEPVILCKNCNAVVTKPEFAVHTRQGFSQTFANPAGHVFEIGCFTKASGCFQESPPSSEFTWYPGFDWCIGICRNCTFHLGWIFLPAGQGSGSKFYGLILEHLIFP
;
A
#
# COMPACT_ATOMS: atom_id res chain seq x y z
N MET A 1 55.27 31.51 -58.03
CA MET A 1 53.83 31.19 -57.88
C MET A 1 53.76 29.68 -57.88
N VAL A 2 53.51 28.96 -56.79
CA VAL A 2 52.48 29.13 -55.74
C VAL A 2 53.04 28.50 -54.44
N LEU A 3 52.88 29.15 -53.27
CA LEU A 3 53.12 28.51 -51.97
C LEU A 3 51.84 27.78 -51.55
N ASP A 4 51.90 26.47 -51.37
CA ASP A 4 50.79 25.70 -50.79
C ASP A 4 50.75 25.87 -49.27
N VAL A 5 49.65 26.46 -48.81
CA VAL A 5 49.29 26.65 -47.41
C VAL A 5 48.72 25.34 -46.85
N ILE A 6 49.48 24.63 -46.03
CA ILE A 6 48.98 23.45 -45.30
C ILE A 6 48.21 23.93 -44.07
N CYS A 7 46.88 24.01 -44.19
CA CYS A 7 45.96 24.23 -43.08
C CYS A 7 45.76 22.91 -42.30
N LYS A 8 46.39 22.78 -41.12
CA LYS A 8 46.09 21.70 -40.16
C LYS A 8 44.72 21.97 -39.52
N LYS A 9 43.69 21.21 -39.88
CA LYS A 9 42.41 21.18 -39.15
C LYS A 9 42.57 20.24 -37.96
N THR A 10 42.38 20.77 -36.75
CA THR A 10 42.37 20.00 -35.50
C THR A 10 40.96 19.50 -35.24
N ASP A 11 40.77 18.17 -35.19
CA ASP A 11 39.48 17.55 -34.87
C ASP A 11 39.10 17.78 -33.40
N ARG A 12 38.06 18.60 -33.20
CA ARG A 12 37.49 18.90 -31.88
C ARG A 12 36.49 17.78 -31.53
N GLN A 13 36.96 16.73 -30.86
CA GLN A 13 36.07 15.70 -30.31
C GLN A 13 35.12 16.31 -29.29
N THR A 14 33.83 16.38 -29.64
CA THR A 14 32.78 16.82 -28.74
C THR A 14 32.38 15.63 -27.89
N GLN A 15 32.84 15.60 -26.64
CA GLN A 15 32.36 14.65 -25.63
C GLN A 15 30.90 14.94 -25.32
N LYS A 16 30.01 14.06 -25.79
CA LYS A 16 28.58 14.11 -25.48
C LYS A 16 28.38 13.59 -24.06
N LYS A 17 28.28 14.51 -23.09
CA LYS A 17 28.01 14.22 -21.69
C LYS A 17 26.58 13.68 -21.58
N SER A 18 26.42 12.37 -21.40
CA SER A 18 25.12 11.76 -21.14
C SER A 18 24.61 12.17 -19.74
N ALA A 19 23.35 12.55 -19.66
CA ALA A 19 22.67 12.81 -18.40
C ALA A 19 22.55 11.50 -17.58
N PRO A 20 22.53 11.57 -16.22
CA PRO A 20 22.28 10.40 -15.40
C PRO A 20 20.90 9.83 -15.72
N GLY A 21 20.84 8.55 -16.09
CA GLY A 21 19.57 7.86 -16.33
C GLY A 21 18.79 7.74 -15.02
N VAL A 22 17.61 8.36 -14.96
CA VAL A 22 16.64 8.11 -13.89
C VAL A 22 16.13 6.69 -14.09
N GLN A 23 16.56 5.75 -13.25
CA GLN A 23 15.93 4.44 -13.21
C GLN A 23 14.53 4.59 -12.59
N PRO A 24 13.47 4.06 -13.21
CA PRO A 24 12.15 4.07 -12.60
C PRO A 24 12.19 3.28 -11.30
N THR A 25 11.95 3.96 -10.18
CA THR A 25 11.75 3.31 -8.88
C THR A 25 10.36 2.68 -8.88
N ILE A 26 10.27 1.35 -8.92
CA ILE A 26 9.00 0.64 -8.71
C ILE A 26 8.64 0.83 -7.23
N GLU A 27 7.60 1.60 -6.95
CA GLU A 27 7.12 1.78 -5.58
C GLU A 27 6.55 0.45 -5.04
N PRO A 28 6.91 0.04 -3.81
CA PRO A 28 6.42 -1.19 -3.23
C PRO A 28 4.91 -1.11 -2.95
N VAL A 29 4.18 -2.17 -3.28
CA VAL A 29 2.73 -2.29 -3.09
C VAL A 29 2.39 -3.59 -2.37
N ILE A 30 1.27 -3.58 -1.66
CA ILE A 30 0.69 -4.77 -1.03
C ILE A 30 -0.52 -5.20 -1.86
N LEU A 31 -0.54 -6.48 -2.26
CA LEU A 31 -1.52 -7.00 -3.21
C LEU A 31 -2.54 -7.91 -2.52
N CYS A 32 -3.70 -8.07 -3.15
CA CYS A 32 -4.67 -9.09 -2.78
C CYS A 32 -4.11 -10.46 -3.18
N LYS A 33 -4.01 -11.40 -2.24
CA LYS A 33 -3.51 -12.75 -2.52
C LYS A 33 -4.35 -13.54 -3.53
N ASN A 34 -5.66 -13.22 -3.63
CA ASN A 34 -6.56 -13.93 -4.55
C ASN A 34 -6.44 -13.47 -6.01
N CYS A 35 -6.17 -12.18 -6.28
CA CYS A 35 -6.20 -11.65 -7.65
C CYS A 35 -5.04 -10.74 -8.04
N ASN A 36 -4.06 -10.54 -7.17
CA ASN A 36 -2.90 -9.67 -7.36
C ASN A 36 -3.23 -8.17 -7.60
N ALA A 37 -4.48 -7.75 -7.42
CA ALA A 37 -4.82 -6.32 -7.46
C ALA A 37 -4.21 -5.58 -6.26
N VAL A 38 -3.77 -4.35 -6.48
CA VAL A 38 -3.23 -3.48 -5.42
C VAL A 38 -4.29 -3.22 -4.35
N VAL A 39 -3.96 -3.52 -3.10
CA VAL A 39 -4.82 -3.26 -1.92
C VAL A 39 -4.39 -1.97 -1.23
N THR A 40 -3.10 -1.87 -0.91
CA THR A 40 -2.51 -0.74 -0.17
C THR A 40 -0.98 -0.67 -0.44
N LYS A 41 -0.27 0.17 0.31
CA LYS A 41 1.18 0.34 0.28
C LYS A 41 1.75 0.21 1.70
N PRO A 42 3.01 -0.23 1.85
CA PRO A 42 3.67 -0.31 3.16
C PRO A 42 3.69 1.02 3.93
N GLU A 43 3.79 2.16 3.23
CA GLU A 43 3.80 3.49 3.84
C GLU A 43 2.51 3.85 4.62
N PHE A 44 1.41 3.14 4.37
CA PHE A 44 0.15 3.34 5.09
C PHE A 44 0.00 2.45 6.32
N ALA A 45 0.96 1.55 6.58
CA ALA A 45 0.93 0.66 7.74
C ALA A 45 0.96 1.46 9.05
N VAL A 46 0.12 1.07 9.99
CA VAL A 46 0.08 1.63 11.34
C VAL A 46 0.87 0.72 12.27
N HIS A 47 1.94 1.25 12.85
CA HIS A 47 2.74 0.55 13.84
C HIS A 47 2.36 1.02 15.24
N THR A 48 2.06 0.06 16.11
CA THR A 48 1.86 0.31 17.54
C THR A 48 3.12 -0.04 18.31
N ARG A 49 3.14 0.24 19.63
CA ARG A 49 4.22 -0.24 20.50
C ARG A 49 4.34 -1.76 20.54
N GLN A 50 3.27 -2.48 20.21
CA GLN A 50 3.22 -3.94 20.18
C GLN A 50 3.66 -4.52 18.83
N GLY A 51 3.95 -3.66 17.84
CA GLY A 51 4.31 -4.06 16.48
C GLY A 51 3.27 -3.64 15.45
N PHE A 52 3.45 -4.20 14.24
CA PHE A 52 2.56 -3.98 13.11
C PHE A 52 1.29 -4.84 13.17
N SER A 53 1.42 -6.09 13.61
CA SER A 53 0.34 -7.06 13.63
C SER A 53 -0.19 -7.33 15.03
N GLN A 54 -1.47 -7.67 15.09
CA GLN A 54 -2.16 -8.12 16.30
C GLN A 54 -3.05 -9.31 15.95
N THR A 55 -3.19 -10.24 16.88
CA THR A 55 -4.01 -11.45 16.70
C THR A 55 -5.33 -11.28 17.43
N PHE A 56 -6.44 -11.52 16.71
CA PHE A 56 -7.79 -11.41 17.25
C PHE A 56 -8.59 -12.68 16.97
N ALA A 57 -9.53 -13.00 17.86
CA ALA A 57 -10.54 -14.03 17.64
C ALA A 57 -11.91 -13.37 17.46
N ASN A 58 -12.73 -13.87 16.54
CA ASN A 58 -14.14 -13.46 16.45
C ASN A 58 -15.04 -14.35 17.34
N PRO A 59 -16.33 -14.00 17.55
CA PRO A 59 -17.24 -14.80 18.39
C PRO A 59 -17.46 -16.24 17.92
N ALA A 60 -17.22 -16.54 16.64
CA ALA A 60 -17.30 -17.89 16.08
C ALA A 60 -16.02 -18.72 16.32
N GLY A 61 -14.99 -18.15 16.95
CA GLY A 61 -13.72 -18.83 17.24
C GLY A 61 -12.69 -18.78 16.12
N HIS A 62 -12.93 -18.03 15.04
CA HIS A 62 -11.92 -17.83 13.99
C HIS A 62 -10.86 -16.83 14.46
N VAL A 63 -9.59 -17.18 14.26
CA VAL A 63 -8.43 -16.37 14.66
C VAL A 63 -7.82 -15.72 13.43
N PHE A 64 -7.51 -14.43 13.53
CA PHE A 64 -6.94 -13.62 12.45
C PHE A 64 -5.72 -12.87 12.95
N GLU A 65 -4.64 -12.90 12.17
CA GLU A 65 -3.55 -11.94 12.31
C GLU A 65 -3.83 -10.72 11.42
N ILE A 66 -3.86 -9.54 12.04
CA ILE A 66 -4.35 -8.31 11.42
C ILE A 66 -3.28 -7.23 11.46
N GLY A 67 -3.01 -6.63 10.31
CA GLY A 67 -2.26 -5.39 10.17
C GLY A 67 -3.19 -4.19 9.92
N CYS A 68 -2.93 -3.08 10.58
CA CYS A 68 -3.71 -1.85 10.40
C CYS A 68 -3.10 -0.93 9.34
N PHE A 69 -3.95 -0.29 8.55
CA PHE A 69 -3.56 0.68 7.54
C PHE A 69 -4.42 1.94 7.60
N THR A 70 -3.81 3.11 7.39
CA THR A 70 -4.53 4.39 7.30
C THR A 70 -5.26 4.55 5.97
N LYS A 71 -4.80 3.87 4.91
CA LYS A 71 -5.40 3.89 3.57
C LYS A 71 -5.30 2.50 2.93
N ALA A 72 -6.36 2.04 2.28
CA ALA A 72 -6.36 0.83 1.46
C ALA A 72 -7.38 0.97 0.32
N SER A 73 -7.00 1.63 -0.77
CA SER A 73 -7.93 1.93 -1.89
C SER A 73 -8.50 0.69 -2.59
N GLY A 74 -7.77 -0.42 -2.53
CA GLY A 74 -8.25 -1.71 -3.05
C GLY A 74 -9.17 -2.47 -2.11
N CYS A 75 -9.43 -1.96 -0.90
CA CYS A 75 -10.43 -2.49 0.02
C CYS A 75 -11.75 -1.69 -0.12
N PHE A 76 -12.85 -2.40 -0.31
CA PHE A 76 -14.19 -1.85 -0.48
C PHE A 76 -15.12 -2.31 0.65
N GLN A 77 -16.04 -1.44 1.05
CA GLN A 77 -17.01 -1.72 2.10
C GLN A 77 -18.17 -2.56 1.54
N GLU A 78 -18.36 -3.77 2.04
CA GLU A 78 -19.42 -4.68 1.58
C GLU A 78 -20.66 -4.65 2.49
N SER A 79 -20.49 -4.38 3.79
CA SER A 79 -21.59 -4.39 4.76
C SER A 79 -21.92 -3.00 5.32
N PRO A 80 -23.11 -2.82 5.93
CA PRO A 80 -23.35 -1.74 6.88
C PRO A 80 -22.36 -1.80 8.06
N PRO A 81 -22.10 -0.67 8.74
CA PRO A 81 -21.32 -0.64 9.97
C PRO A 81 -22.00 -1.41 11.11
N SER A 82 -21.21 -2.12 11.91
CA SER A 82 -21.64 -2.82 13.11
C SER A 82 -20.69 -2.54 14.27
N SER A 83 -21.26 -2.33 15.46
CA SER A 83 -20.50 -2.23 16.71
C SER A 83 -20.29 -3.59 17.38
N GLU A 84 -20.92 -4.65 16.85
CA GLU A 84 -20.94 -5.97 17.47
C GLU A 84 -19.53 -6.54 17.58
N PHE A 85 -19.07 -6.81 18.80
CA PHE A 85 -17.76 -7.41 19.05
C PHE A 85 -16.59 -6.65 18.37
N THR A 86 -16.65 -5.32 18.32
CA THR A 86 -15.54 -4.54 17.78
C THR A 86 -14.25 -4.80 18.58
N TRP A 87 -13.14 -5.06 17.88
CA TRP A 87 -11.83 -5.19 18.50
C TRP A 87 -11.18 -3.84 18.86
N TYR A 88 -11.72 -2.75 18.30
CA TYR A 88 -11.21 -1.40 18.52
C TYR A 88 -12.32 -0.56 19.17
N PRO A 89 -12.24 -0.35 20.50
CA PRO A 89 -13.22 0.46 21.21
C PRO A 89 -13.37 1.86 20.59
N GLY A 90 -14.62 2.31 20.41
CA GLY A 90 -14.93 3.58 19.76
C GLY A 90 -15.04 3.52 18.23
N PHE A 91 -15.00 2.32 17.64
CA PHE A 91 -15.20 2.11 16.21
C PHE A 91 -16.26 1.07 15.91
N ASP A 92 -17.07 1.35 14.89
CA ASP A 92 -17.86 0.35 14.18
C ASP A 92 -17.02 -0.25 13.06
N TRP A 93 -17.30 -1.49 12.68
CA TRP A 93 -16.64 -2.17 11.57
C TRP A 93 -17.60 -2.51 10.44
N CYS A 94 -17.08 -2.53 9.22
CA CYS A 94 -17.75 -3.09 8.06
C CYS A 94 -16.88 -4.20 7.48
N ILE A 95 -17.49 -5.20 6.82
CA ILE A 95 -16.77 -6.19 6.03
C ILE A 95 -16.03 -5.47 4.89
N GLY A 96 -14.72 -5.71 4.82
CA GLY A 96 -13.82 -5.17 3.81
C GLY A 96 -13.46 -6.25 2.79
N ILE A 97 -13.83 -6.03 1.53
CA ILE A 97 -13.55 -6.94 0.41
C ILE A 97 -12.58 -6.33 -0.59
N CYS A 98 -11.91 -7.17 -1.37
CA CYS A 98 -11.13 -6.73 -2.51
C CYS A 98 -12.06 -6.05 -3.52
N ARG A 99 -11.76 -4.81 -3.89
CA ARG A 99 -12.52 -4.04 -4.89
C ARG A 99 -12.56 -4.73 -6.26
N ASN A 100 -11.57 -5.56 -6.57
CA ASN A 100 -11.46 -6.24 -7.87
C ASN A 100 -12.16 -7.61 -7.90
N CYS A 101 -11.99 -8.43 -6.86
CA CYS A 101 -12.44 -9.83 -6.89
C CYS A 101 -13.36 -10.22 -5.72
N THR A 102 -13.82 -9.26 -4.94
CA THR A 102 -14.72 -9.42 -3.78
C THR A 102 -14.23 -10.37 -2.68
N PHE A 103 -12.98 -10.83 -2.74
CA PHE A 103 -12.38 -11.68 -1.71
C PHE A 103 -12.31 -10.91 -0.39
N HIS A 104 -12.71 -11.54 0.71
CA HIS A 104 -12.66 -10.92 2.03
C HIS A 104 -11.21 -10.54 2.38
N LEU A 105 -10.93 -9.25 2.60
CA LEU A 105 -9.59 -8.76 2.96
C LEU A 105 -9.48 -8.44 4.46
N GLY A 106 -10.59 -8.26 5.16
CA GLY A 106 -10.63 -7.88 6.56
C GLY A 106 -11.76 -6.90 6.82
N TRP A 107 -11.49 -5.83 7.57
CA TRP A 107 -12.51 -4.89 8.05
C TRP A 107 -12.12 -3.43 7.82
N ILE A 108 -13.14 -2.58 7.65
CA ILE A 108 -13.01 -1.13 7.63
C ILE A 108 -13.60 -0.59 8.93
N PHE A 109 -12.78 0.10 9.72
CA PHE A 109 -13.18 0.66 11.00
C PHE A 109 -13.52 2.14 10.85
N LEU A 110 -14.73 2.50 11.29
CA LEU A 110 -15.29 3.84 11.22
C LEU A 110 -15.47 4.40 12.64
N PRO A 111 -15.08 5.66 12.91
CA PRO A 111 -15.31 6.26 14.21
C PRO A 111 -16.81 6.23 14.57
N ALA A 112 -17.14 5.76 15.77
CA ALA A 112 -18.50 5.68 16.26
C ALA A 112 -18.74 6.71 17.38
N GLY A 113 -19.95 7.29 17.42
CA GLY A 113 -20.34 8.27 18.44
C GLY A 113 -19.45 9.52 18.46
N GLN A 114 -18.94 9.89 19.65
CA GLN A 114 -17.98 11.00 19.82
C GLN A 114 -16.51 10.55 19.71
N GLY A 115 -16.24 9.39 19.10
CA GLY A 115 -14.87 8.92 18.90
C GLY A 115 -14.05 9.91 18.06
N SER A 116 -12.85 10.26 18.53
CA SER A 116 -11.92 11.19 17.86
C SER A 116 -11.00 10.53 16.83
N GLY A 117 -11.26 9.27 16.49
CA GLY A 117 -10.47 8.48 15.55
C GLY A 117 -10.67 8.89 14.08
N SER A 118 -9.75 8.49 13.22
CA SER A 118 -9.94 8.51 11.77
C SER A 118 -10.27 7.10 11.28
N LYS A 119 -11.00 6.98 10.16
CA LYS A 119 -11.21 5.70 9.49
C LYS A 119 -9.88 4.99 9.23
N PHE A 120 -9.84 3.69 9.48
CA PHE A 120 -8.70 2.84 9.14
C PHE A 120 -9.15 1.46 8.66
N TYR A 121 -8.20 0.63 8.24
CA TYR A 121 -8.44 -0.69 7.68
C TYR A 121 -7.66 -1.72 8.49
N GLY A 122 -8.35 -2.72 9.05
CA GLY A 122 -7.71 -3.88 9.65
C GLY A 122 -7.76 -5.03 8.65
N LEU A 123 -6.62 -5.34 8.03
CA LEU A 123 -6.54 -6.34 6.96
C LEU A 123 -5.90 -7.63 7.46
N ILE A 124 -6.45 -8.76 7.03
CA ILE A 124 -5.97 -10.11 7.36
C ILE A 124 -4.67 -10.33 6.60
N LEU A 125 -3.55 -10.51 7.32
CA LEU A 125 -2.23 -10.59 6.70
C LEU A 125 -2.10 -11.79 5.75
N GLU A 126 -2.72 -12.92 6.10
CA GLU A 126 -2.74 -14.11 5.26
C GLU A 126 -3.43 -13.88 3.90
N HIS A 127 -4.28 -12.86 3.78
CA HIS A 127 -5.01 -12.53 2.56
C HIS A 127 -4.28 -11.52 1.65
N LEU A 128 -3.05 -11.16 2.03
CA LEU A 128 -2.21 -10.17 1.35
C LEU A 128 -0.90 -10.78 0.86
N ILE A 129 -0.32 -10.15 -0.16
CA ILE A 129 1.06 -10.39 -0.60
C ILE A 129 1.85 -9.12 -0.29
N PHE A 130 2.89 -9.25 0.51
CA PHE A 130 3.83 -8.18 0.85
C PHE A 130 5.02 -8.18 -0.14
N PRO A 131 5.61 -7.00 -0.41
CA PRO A 131 6.81 -6.88 -1.23
C PRO A 131 8.05 -7.50 -0.56
#